data_AF-A0A8S0H574-F1
#
_entry.id   AF-A0A8S0H574-F1
#
_cell.length_a   1.000
_cell.length_b   1.000
_cell.length_c   1.000
_cell.angle_alpha   90.00
_cell.angle_beta   90.00
_cell.angle_gamma   90.00
#
_symmetry.space_group_name_H-M   'P 1'
#
loop_
_entity.id
_entity.type
_entity.pdbx_description
1 polymer ?
#
loop_
_entity_poly.entity_id
_entity_poly.type
_entity_poly.pdbx_seq_one_letter_code
_entity_poly.pdbx_strand_id
1 'polypeptide(L)'
;MNSALYNGWISHRRFAPKDHAFHYRIGLLYLDLDEQEAVLGLSPLAGRSRFAPFAFRESDYLPTFTGQGMRLIDAVRQQVAAAIGHAPAAQYAC
;
A
#
# COMPACT_ATOMS: atom_id res chain seq x y z
N MET A 1 -4.02 -11.24 -11.61
CA MET A 1 -2.97 -10.27 -11.27
C MET A 1 -3.59 -8.90 -11.33
N ASN A 2 -4.07 -8.44 -10.18
CA ASN A 2 -4.76 -7.16 -9.99
C ASN A 2 -3.82 -6.07 -9.46
N SER A 3 -2.56 -6.43 -9.19
CA SER A 3 -1.51 -5.51 -8.77
C SER A 3 -0.83 -4.84 -9.96
N ALA A 4 -0.43 -3.57 -9.81
CA ALA A 4 0.22 -2.80 -10.87
C ALA A 4 1.31 -1.87 -10.32
N LEU A 5 2.37 -1.67 -11.10
CA LEU A 5 3.39 -0.66 -10.82
C LEU A 5 3.16 0.57 -11.71
N TYR A 6 2.66 1.64 -11.11
CA TYR A 6 2.51 2.92 -11.78
C TYR A 6 3.82 3.68 -11.74
N ASN A 7 4.14 4.39 -12.81
CA ASN A 7 5.26 5.31 -12.86
C ASN A 7 4.77 6.68 -13.31
N GLY A 8 5.41 7.73 -12.81
CA GLY A 8 4.99 9.08 -13.12
C GLY A 8 5.93 10.12 -12.53
N TRP A 9 5.43 11.35 -12.48
CA TRP A 9 6.15 12.49 -11.94
C TRP A 9 5.33 13.11 -10.81
N ILE A 10 5.98 13.41 -9.68
CA ILE A 10 5.39 14.24 -8.64
C ILE A 10 6.02 15.63 -8.74
N SER A 11 5.15 16.62 -8.83
CA SER A 11 5.49 18.02 -8.61
C SER A 11 4.95 18.43 -7.24
N HIS A 12 5.81 18.98 -6.40
CA HIS A 12 5.38 19.63 -5.17
C HIS A 12 5.86 21.06 -5.19
N ARG A 13 5.04 21.95 -4.66
CA ARG A 13 5.34 23.36 -4.53
C ARG A 13 4.80 23.88 -3.21
N ARG A 14 5.69 24.47 -2.42
CA ARG A 14 5.36 25.22 -1.21
C ARG A 14 5.54 26.70 -1.50
N PHE A 15 4.52 27.50 -1.20
CA PHE A 15 4.49 28.94 -1.49
C PHE A 15 4.96 29.83 -0.32
N ALA A 16 4.94 29.31 0.91
CA ALA A 16 5.32 30.05 2.12
C ALA A 16 5.84 29.10 3.22
N PRO A 17 6.73 29.56 4.12
CA PRO A 17 7.31 30.91 4.20
C PRO A 17 8.43 31.19 3.18
N LYS A 18 8.95 30.18 2.49
CA LYS A 18 9.87 30.31 1.35
C LYS A 18 9.37 29.46 0.19
N ASP A 19 9.52 29.97 -1.02
CA ASP A 19 9.22 29.21 -2.22
C ASP A 19 10.17 28.03 -2.34
N HIS A 20 9.60 26.84 -2.42
CA HIS A 20 10.34 25.61 -2.68
C HIS A 20 9.51 24.71 -3.59
N ALA A 21 10.08 24.34 -4.73
CA ALA A 21 9.45 23.44 -5.68
C ALA A 21 10.39 22.30 -6.04
N PHE A 22 9.84 21.10 -6.11
CA PHE A 22 10.55 19.92 -6.57
C PHE A 22 9.72 19.16 -7.59
N HIS A 23 10.42 18.60 -8.58
CA HIS A 23 9.85 17.74 -9.60
C HIS A 23 10.73 16.52 -9.75
N TYR A 24 10.18 15.34 -9.46
CA TYR A 24 10.95 14.10 -9.54
C TYR A 24 10.09 12.92 -9.99
N ARG A 25 10.76 11.93 -10.56
CA ARG A 25 10.16 10.69 -11.03
C ARG A 25 9.85 9.78 -9.84
N ILE A 26 8.68 9.15 -9.88
CA ILE A 26 8.22 8.21 -8.86
C ILE A 26 7.76 6.90 -9.48
N GLY A 27 7.80 5.85 -8.67
CA GLY A 27 7.04 4.61 -8.87
C GLY A 27 6.07 4.43 -7.71
N LEU A 28 4.83 4.05 -7.99
CA LEU A 28 3.80 3.74 -7.00
C LEU A 28 3.30 2.32 -7.24
N LEU A 29 3.41 1.48 -6.21
CA LEU A 29 2.88 0.12 -6.25
C LEU A 29 1.41 0.14 -5.81
N TYR A 30 0.53 -0.29 -6.70
CA TYR A 30 -0.83 -0.70 -6.35
C TYR A 30 -0.83 -2.20 -6.11
N LEU A 31 -1.11 -2.59 -4.88
CA LEU A 31 -0.97 -3.97 -4.42
C LEU A 31 -2.34 -4.51 -4.02
N ASP A 32 -2.75 -5.59 -4.65
CA ASP A 32 -3.84 -6.42 -4.15
C ASP A 32 -3.33 -7.22 -2.94
N LEU A 33 -3.94 -7.02 -1.78
CA LEU A 33 -3.49 -7.64 -0.53
C LEU A 33 -3.69 -9.16 -0.53
N ASP A 34 -4.59 -9.68 -1.36
CA ASP A 34 -4.74 -11.12 -1.56
C ASP A 34 -3.57 -11.72 -2.38
N GLU A 35 -2.89 -10.91 -3.22
CA GLU A 35 -1.75 -11.33 -4.05
C GLU A 35 -0.37 -10.94 -3.47
N GLN A 36 -0.33 -10.29 -2.30
CA GLN A 36 0.87 -9.62 -1.78
C GLN A 36 2.11 -10.52 -1.68
N GLU A 37 1.96 -11.78 -1.25
CA GLU A 37 3.10 -12.68 -1.06
C GLU A 37 3.71 -13.08 -2.41
N ALA A 38 2.86 -13.32 -3.41
CA ALA A 38 3.28 -13.65 -4.76
C ALA A 38 3.98 -12.45 -5.42
N VAL A 39 3.40 -11.25 -5.32
CA VAL A 39 3.96 -10.03 -5.93
C VAL A 39 5.29 -9.64 -5.29
N LEU A 40 5.37 -9.66 -3.97
CA LEU A 40 6.61 -9.33 -3.25
C LEU A 40 7.68 -10.42 -3.40
N GLY A 41 7.28 -11.67 -3.68
CA GLY A 41 8.18 -12.78 -3.99
C GLY A 41 8.86 -12.69 -5.36
N LEU A 42 8.46 -11.77 -6.24
CA LEU A 42 9.05 -11.59 -7.57
C LEU A 42 10.48 -11.05 -7.55
N SER A 43 10.91 -10.45 -6.42
CA SER A 43 12.26 -9.89 -6.29
C SER A 43 12.80 -10.07 -4.88
N PRO A 44 14.07 -10.48 -4.71
CA PRO A 44 14.69 -10.56 -3.38
C PRO A 44 14.87 -9.18 -2.72
N LEU A 45 14.71 -8.10 -3.47
CA LEU A 45 14.75 -6.72 -2.97
C LEU A 45 13.39 -6.24 -2.41
N ALA A 46 12.34 -7.05 -2.55
CA ALA A 46 11.01 -6.78 -2.05
C ALA A 46 10.58 -7.85 -1.02
N GLY A 47 9.61 -7.52 -0.17
CA GLY A 47 8.97 -8.48 0.73
C GLY A 47 9.25 -8.25 2.21
N ARG A 48 9.32 -9.34 2.99
CA ARG A 48 9.28 -9.26 4.48
C ARG A 48 10.67 -9.16 5.11
N SER A 49 11.74 -9.26 4.33
CA SER A 49 13.11 -9.18 4.84
C SER A 49 13.39 -7.82 5.47
N ARG A 50 14.05 -7.81 6.63
CA ARG A 50 14.39 -6.57 7.34
C ARG A 50 15.34 -5.64 6.57
N PHE A 51 16.05 -6.18 5.58
CA PHE A 51 17.01 -5.44 4.77
C PHE A 51 16.55 -5.27 3.32
N ALA A 52 15.34 -5.72 2.96
CA ALA A 52 14.78 -5.44 1.64
C ALA A 52 14.55 -3.93 1.50
N PRO A 53 15.09 -3.28 0.45
CA PRO A 53 14.81 -1.86 0.18
C PRO A 53 13.32 -1.57 0.04
N PHE A 54 12.56 -2.52 -0.51
CA PHE A 54 11.10 -2.48 -0.62
C PHE A 54 10.46 -3.45 0.38
N ALA A 55 10.76 -3.27 1.67
CA ALA A 55 10.16 -4.05 2.72
C ALA A 55 8.68 -3.67 2.92
N PHE A 56 7.79 -4.67 2.93
CA PHE A 56 6.38 -4.50 3.24
C PHE A 56 6.02 -5.38 4.44
N ARG A 57 5.39 -4.77 5.46
CA ARG A 57 4.95 -5.44 6.67
C ARG A 57 3.52 -5.06 6.98
N GLU A 58 2.65 -6.06 7.04
CA GLU A 58 1.24 -5.86 7.40
C GLU A 58 1.08 -5.17 8.77
N SER A 59 1.99 -5.42 9.71
CA SER A 59 2.00 -4.80 11.04
C SER A 59 2.19 -3.28 11.04
N ASP A 60 2.72 -2.71 9.96
CA ASP A 60 2.93 -1.26 9.85
C ASP A 60 1.60 -0.54 9.52
N TYR A 61 0.55 -1.29 9.17
CA TYR A 61 -0.77 -0.79 8.79
C TYR A 61 -1.84 -1.29 9.76
N LEU A 62 -2.79 -0.43 10.12
CA LEU A 62 -3.89 -0.77 11.03
C LEU A 62 -3.44 -1.53 12.30
N PRO A 63 -2.47 -0.99 13.08
CA PRO A 63 -1.79 -1.72 14.15
C PRO A 63 -2.71 -2.22 15.27
N THR A 64 -3.88 -1.58 15.46
CA THR A 64 -4.92 -2.05 16.38
C THR A 64 -5.43 -3.45 16.03
N PHE A 65 -5.47 -3.79 14.75
CA PHE A 65 -5.92 -5.09 14.24
C PHE A 65 -4.73 -6.01 13.95
N THR A 66 -3.78 -5.52 13.14
CA THR A 66 -2.64 -6.33 12.67
C THR A 66 -1.64 -6.63 13.79
N GLY A 67 -1.57 -5.77 14.82
CA GLY A 67 -0.81 -6.04 16.04
C GLY A 67 -1.35 -7.21 16.87
N GLN A 68 -2.61 -7.62 16.63
CA GLN A 68 -3.24 -8.79 17.25
C GLN A 68 -3.09 -10.06 16.40
N GLY A 69 -2.37 -9.99 15.28
CA GLY A 69 -2.17 -11.12 14.36
C GLY A 69 -3.25 -11.25 13.28
N MET A 70 -4.19 -10.31 13.18
CA MET A 70 -5.15 -10.25 12.07
C MET A 70 -4.41 -9.90 10.77
N ARG A 71 -4.78 -10.56 9.66
CA ARG A 71 -4.25 -10.20 8.33
C ARG A 71 -4.73 -8.81 7.92
N LEU A 72 -3.90 -8.07 7.21
CA LEU A 72 -4.19 -6.72 6.78
C LEU A 72 -5.43 -6.64 5.88
N ILE A 73 -5.64 -7.60 4.98
CA ILE A 73 -6.84 -7.64 4.12
C ILE A 73 -8.13 -7.71 4.95
N ASP A 74 -8.14 -8.53 6.01
CA ASP A 74 -9.29 -8.69 6.90
C ASP A 74 -9.50 -7.42 7.74
N ALA A 75 -8.41 -6.84 8.25
CA ALA A 75 -8.43 -5.58 8.98
C ALA A 75 -8.99 -4.43 8.11
N VAL A 76 -8.57 -4.34 6.84
CA VAL A 76 -9.09 -3.34 5.89
C VAL A 76 -10.57 -3.58 5.62
N ARG A 77 -10.99 -4.82 5.34
CA ARG A 77 -12.41 -5.15 5.12
C ARG A 77 -13.27 -4.76 6.31
N GLN A 78 -12.82 -5.06 7.54
CA GLN A 78 -13.51 -4.69 8.76
C GLN A 78 -13.57 -3.16 8.96
N GLN A 79 -12.45 -2.46 8.79
CA GLN A 79 -12.38 -1.01 8.94
C GLN A 79 -13.27 -0.29 7.92
N VAL A 80 -13.25 -0.74 6.66
CA VAL A 80 -14.11 -0.21 5.60
C VAL A 80 -15.57 -0.49 5.93
N ALA A 81 -15.91 -1.72 6.32
CA ALA A 81 -17.28 -2.07 6.70
C ALA A 81 -17.82 -1.20 7.84
N ALA A 82 -17.00 -0.93 8.86
CA ALA A 82 -17.36 -0.03 9.96
C ALA A 82 -17.58 1.41 9.47
N ALA A 83 -16.82 1.87 8.47
CA ALA A 83 -16.92 3.23 7.94
C ALA A 83 -18.11 3.42 6.97
N ILE A 84 -18.42 2.43 6.14
CA ILE A 84 -19.44 2.55 5.07
C ILE A 84 -20.75 1.81 5.37
N GLY A 85 -20.82 1.02 6.45
CA GLY A 85 -22.02 0.31 6.89
C GLY A 85 -22.24 -1.07 6.25
N HIS A 86 -21.39 -1.51 5.33
CA HIS A 86 -21.41 -2.86 4.75
C HIS A 86 -20.01 -3.31 4.34
N ALA A 87 -19.77 -4.63 4.32
CA ALA A 87 -18.50 -5.14 3.79
C ALA A 87 -18.35 -4.78 2.31
N PRO A 88 -17.17 -4.36 1.85
CA PRO A 88 -16.94 -4.14 0.43
C PRO A 88 -17.06 -5.49 -0.29
N ALA A 89 -18.00 -5.60 -1.23
CA ALA A 89 -18.06 -6.74 -2.13
C ALA A 89 -16.79 -6.72 -3.00
N ALA A 90 -16.08 -7.85 -3.08
CA ALA A 90 -14.94 -7.98 -3.97
C ALA A 90 -15.45 -7.90 -5.42
N GLN A 91 -15.52 -6.69 -5.97
CA GLN A 91 -15.80 -6.45 -7.38
C GLN A 91 -14.54 -5.84 -7.99
N TYR A 92 -13.57 -6.71 -8.32
CA TYR A 92 -12.53 -6.34 -9.26
C TYR A 92 -13.16 -6.39 -10.66
N ALA A 93 -13.87 -5.34 -11.04
CA ALA A 93 -14.29 -5.14 -12.43
C ALA A 93 -13.09 -4.61 -13.22
N CYS A 94 -12.79 -5.30 -14.33
CA CYS A 94 -11.71 -5.06 -15.27
C CYS A 94 -11.67 -3.62 -15.80
#